data_AF-A0A8S2W2T6-F1
#
_entry.id   AF-A0A8S2W2T6-F1
#
_cell.length_a   1.000
_cell.length_b   1.000
_cell.length_c   1.000
_cell.angle_alpha   90.00
_cell.angle_beta   90.00
_cell.angle_gamma   90.00
#
_symmetry.space_group_name_H-M   'P 1'
#
loop_
_entity.id
_entity.type
_entity.pdbx_description
1 polymer ?
#
loop_
_entity_poly.entity_id
_entity_poly.type
_entity_poly.pdbx_seq_one_letter_code
_entity_poly.pdbx_strand_id
1 'polypeptide(L)'
;MVNVPLYDLYLKRTVLKEIRAAESTIKQRLGRLGRTKPGEYYSLYNFKVDDLRYPVPQICQSDLLNTEFSLRRSPLKQGLNYMKQFLADK
;
A
#
# COMPACT_ATOMS: atom_id res chain seq x y z
N MET A 1 -6.15 -12.89 -1.01
CA MET A 1 -4.94 -12.40 -1.69
C MET A 1 -5.21 -11.09 -2.41
N VAL A 2 -4.17 -10.31 -2.71
CA VAL A 2 -4.16 -9.07 -3.50
C VAL A 2 -2.87 -9.01 -4.30
N ASN A 3 -2.94 -8.63 -5.57
CA ASN A 3 -1.76 -8.36 -6.39
C ASN A 3 -1.31 -6.92 -6.16
N VAL A 4 -0.05 -6.73 -5.75
CA VAL A 4 0.52 -5.42 -5.44
C VAL A 4 1.83 -5.24 -6.20
N PRO A 5 2.06 -4.09 -6.85
CA PRO A 5 3.35 -3.76 -7.43
C PRO A 5 4.34 -3.41 -6.32
N LEU A 6 5.43 -4.16 -6.22
CA LEU A 6 6.50 -3.95 -5.25
C LEU A 6 7.81 -3.66 -5.97
N TYR A 7 8.51 -2.60 -5.58
CA TYR A 7 9.84 -2.30 -6.07
C TYR A 7 10.86 -3.21 -5.41
N ASP A 8 11.56 -4.00 -6.22
CA ASP A 8 12.61 -4.90 -5.76
C ASP A 8 13.97 -4.19 -5.84
N LEU A 9 14.60 -3.98 -4.68
CA LEU A 9 15.87 -3.27 -4.57
C LEU A 9 17.04 -4.01 -5.23
N TYR A 10 17.01 -5.35 -5.24
CA TYR A 10 18.09 -6.15 -5.83
C TYR A 10 17.98 -6.16 -7.35
N LEU A 11 16.76 -6.32 -7.86
CA LEU A 11 16.49 -6.35 -9.31
C LEU A 11 16.34 -4.95 -9.91
N LYS A 12 16.29 -3.90 -9.08
CA LYS A 12 16.07 -2.50 -9.46
C LYS A 12 14.86 -2.31 -10.37
N ARG A 13 13.77 -3.03 -10.11
CA ARG A 13 12.56 -2.99 -10.92
C ARG A 13 11.31 -3.27 -10.11
N THR A 14 10.18 -2.75 -10.57
CA THR A 14 8.87 -3.07 -10.01
C THR A 14 8.43 -4.46 -10.47
N VAL A 15 8.00 -5.29 -9.52
CA VAL A 15 7.54 -6.65 -9.74
C VAL A 15 6.14 -6.79 -9.18
N LEU A 16 5.24 -7.46 -9.90
CA LEU A 16 3.92 -7.79 -9.38
C LEU A 16 4.04 -9.00 -8.45
N LYS A 17 3.63 -8.84 -7.19
CA LYS A 17 3.64 -9.92 -6.20
C LYS A 17 2.24 -10.12 -5.64
N GLU A 18 1.87 -11.38 -5.42
CA GLU A 18 0.64 -11.74 -4.73
C GLU A 18 0.90 -11.77 -3.23
N ILE A 19 0.13 -10.99 -2.46
CA ILE A 19 0.27 -10.90 -1.01
C ILE A 19 -1.08 -11.16 -0.31
N ARG A 20 -1.02 -11.49 0.99
CA ARG A 20 -2.21 -11.60 1.82
C ARG A 20 -2.88 -10.23 1.95
N ALA A 21 -4.22 -10.22 1.96
CA ALA A 21 -4.96 -8.99 2.15
C ALA A 21 -4.92 -8.59 3.62
N ALA A 22 -4.70 -7.30 3.91
CA ALA A 22 -4.84 -6.77 5.25
C ALA A 22 -6.30 -6.83 5.73
N GLU A 23 -6.52 -6.86 7.04
CA GLU A 23 -7.83 -6.85 7.68
C GLU A 23 -8.68 -5.67 7.19
N SER A 24 -8.10 -4.47 7.16
CA SER A 24 -8.75 -3.27 6.61
C SER A 24 -9.27 -3.48 5.18
N THR A 25 -8.52 -4.19 4.32
CA THR A 25 -8.96 -4.47 2.93
C THR A 25 -10.12 -5.46 2.91
N ILE A 26 -10.10 -6.49 3.75
CA ILE A 26 -11.19 -7.46 3.85
C ILE A 26 -12.46 -6.79 4.40
N LYS A 27 -12.32 -5.95 5.44
CA LYS A 27 -13.43 -5.15 5.98
C LYS A 27 -14.03 -4.22 4.94
N GLN A 28 -13.20 -3.58 4.10
CA GLN A 28 -13.68 -2.76 2.99
C GLN A 28 -14.45 -3.58 1.95
N ARG A 29 -14.02 -4.82 1.64
CA ARG A 29 -14.75 -5.74 0.75
C ARG A 29 -16.10 -6.13 1.36
N LEU A 30 -16.12 -6.46 2.65
CA LEU A 30 -17.34 -6.75 3.41
C LEU A 30 -18.32 -5.57 3.41
N GLY A 31 -17.82 -4.34 3.56
CA GLY A 31 -18.63 -3.12 3.49
C GLY A 31 -19.17 -2.78 2.10
N ARG A 32 -18.80 -3.52 1.04
CA ARG A 32 -19.45 -3.41 -0.28
C ARG A 32 -20.76 -4.18 -0.35
N LEU A 33 -20.97 -5.17 0.50
CA LEU A 33 -22.24 -5.88 0.62
C LEU A 33 -23.25 -5.03 1.38
N GLY A 34 -24.54 -5.34 1.24
CA GLY A 34 -25.56 -4.70 2.08
C GLY A 34 -25.93 -3.27 1.68
N ARG A 35 -25.33 -2.68 0.63
CA ARG A 35 -25.58 -1.26 0.28
C ARG A 35 -27.02 -0.98 -0.15
N THR A 36 -27.66 -1.94 -0.81
CA THR A 36 -29.03 -1.83 -1.33
C THR A 36 -29.96 -2.88 -0.74
N LYS A 37 -29.43 -4.07 -0.47
CA LYS A 37 -30.11 -5.18 0.20
C LYS A 37 -29.05 -6.07 0.87
N PRO A 38 -29.44 -6.89 1.88
CA PRO A 38 -28.54 -7.88 2.47
C PRO A 38 -27.86 -8.74 1.38
N GLY A 39 -26.59 -9.05 1.58
CA GLY A 39 -25.80 -9.85 0.65
C GLY A 39 -24.82 -10.77 1.39
N GLU A 40 -24.31 -11.77 0.69
CA GLU A 40 -23.49 -12.83 1.26
C GLU A 40 -22.02 -12.70 0.86
N TYR A 41 -21.13 -12.89 1.83
CA TYR A 41 -19.68 -12.80 1.62
C TYR A 41 -19.05 -14.19 1.62
N TYR A 42 -18.30 -14.50 0.56
CA TYR A 42 -17.60 -15.77 0.39
C TYR A 42 -16.08 -15.54 0.47
N SER A 43 -15.44 -16.09 1.49
CA SER A 43 -13.98 -16.04 1.67
C SER A 43 -13.31 -17.25 1.02
N LEU A 44 -12.58 -17.03 -0.06
CA LEU A 44 -11.81 -18.07 -0.77
C LEU A 44 -10.37 -18.19 -0.25
N TYR A 45 -10.17 -18.13 1.06
CA TYR A 45 -8.84 -18.20 1.68
C TYR A 45 -8.89 -18.91 3.03
N ASN A 46 -7.76 -19.52 3.41
CA ASN A 46 -7.61 -20.33 4.62
C ASN A 46 -6.65 -19.72 5.67
N PHE A 47 -6.20 -18.48 5.47
CA PHE A 47 -5.29 -17.79 6.40
C PHE A 47 -6.06 -16.93 7.43
N LYS A 48 -5.45 -16.72 8.60
CA LYS A 48 -5.99 -15.81 9.64
C LYS A 48 -5.74 -14.36 9.22
N VAL A 49 -6.78 -13.53 9.29
CA VAL A 49 -6.77 -12.15 8.78
C VAL A 49 -6.08 -11.16 9.74
N ASP A 50 -5.99 -11.51 11.02
CA ASP A 50 -5.52 -10.61 12.09
C ASP A 50 -4.00 -10.31 12.04
N ASP A 51 -3.24 -11.03 11.22
CA ASP A 51 -1.78 -10.88 11.15
C ASP A 51 -1.35 -9.50 10.61
N LEU A 52 -2.22 -8.82 9.84
CA LEU A 52 -1.91 -7.52 9.23
C LEU A 52 -3.15 -6.61 9.22
N ARG A 53 -3.20 -5.67 10.17
CA ARG A 53 -4.34 -4.73 10.30
C ARG A 53 -4.47 -3.76 9.11
N TYR A 54 -3.35 -3.19 8.68
CA TYR A 54 -3.27 -2.23 7.57
C TYR A 54 -2.21 -2.66 6.55
N PRO A 55 -2.43 -2.41 5.25
CA PRO A 55 -1.39 -2.66 4.25
C PRO A 55 -0.18 -1.75 4.52
N VAL A 56 1.00 -2.23 4.14
CA VAL A 56 2.21 -1.39 4.14
C VAL A 56 1.98 -0.18 3.22
N PRO A 57 2.32 1.05 3.65
CA PRO A 57 2.15 2.23 2.81
C PRO A 57 2.92 2.10 1.49
N GLN A 58 2.28 2.51 0.39
CA GLN A 58 2.85 2.35 -0.96
C GLN A 58 4.21 3.06 -1.11
N ILE A 59 4.41 4.20 -0.45
CA ILE A 59 5.69 4.95 -0.48
C ILE A 59 6.87 4.12 0.06
N CYS A 60 6.62 3.13 0.92
CA CYS A 60 7.64 2.22 1.44
C CYS A 60 7.95 1.07 0.47
N GLN A 61 7.19 0.94 -0.61
CA GLN A 61 7.21 -0.21 -1.52
C GLN A 61 7.39 0.18 -2.99
N SER A 62 7.42 1.47 -3.31
CA SER A 62 7.52 1.98 -4.68
C SER A 62 8.89 2.59 -4.97
N ASP A 63 9.26 2.64 -6.26
CA ASP A 63 10.33 3.52 -6.71
C ASP A 63 9.93 4.98 -6.48
N LEU A 64 10.80 5.74 -5.83
CA LEU A 64 10.56 7.13 -5.45
C LEU A 64 11.22 8.13 -6.41
N LEU A 65 11.87 7.68 -7.49
CA LEU A 65 12.55 8.54 -8.45
C LEU A 65 11.61 9.64 -9.01
N ASN A 66 10.41 9.25 -9.46
CA ASN A 66 9.43 10.22 -9.97
C ASN A 66 8.96 11.18 -8.88
N THR A 67 8.74 10.68 -7.66
CA THR A 67 8.37 11.50 -6.50
C THR A 67 9.47 12.52 -6.17
N GLU A 68 10.75 12.10 -6.18
CA GLU A 68 11.91 12.96 -5.97
C GLU A 68 11.96 14.08 -7.02
N PHE A 69 11.78 13.75 -8.31
CA PHE A 69 11.77 14.75 -9.37
C PHE A 69 10.60 15.74 -9.23
N SER A 70 9.40 15.25 -8.95
CA SER A 70 8.23 16.11 -8.71
C SER A 70 8.45 17.04 -7.52
N LEU A 71 9.06 16.56 -6.43
CA LEU A 71 9.36 17.37 -5.25
C LEU A 71 10.38 18.47 -5.56
N ARG A 72 11.46 18.15 -6.27
CA ARG A 72 12.46 19.15 -6.68
C ARG A 72 11.91 20.20 -7.63
N ARG A 73 10.97 19.82 -8.49
CA ARG A 73 10.29 20.74 -9.42
C ARG A 73 9.21 21.59 -8.73
N SER A 74 8.70 21.13 -7.59
CA SER A 74 7.68 21.86 -6.84
C SER A 74 8.22 23.20 -6.30
N PRO A 75 7.35 24.13 -5.87
CA PRO A 75 7.76 25.38 -5.25
C PRO A 75 8.66 25.21 -4.01
N LEU A 76 8.62 24.04 -3.37
CA LEU A 76 9.48 23.71 -2.24
C LEU A 76 10.96 23.64 -2.68
N LYS A 77 11.23 23.24 -3.93
CA LYS A 77 12.58 23.01 -4.47
C LYS A 77 13.46 22.09 -3.62
N GLN A 78 12.82 21.26 -2.79
CA GLN A 78 13.47 20.32 -1.89
C GLN A 78 13.21 18.88 -2.34
N GLY A 79 14.13 17.97 -2.03
CA GLY A 79 13.98 16.54 -2.27
C GLY A 79 13.47 15.76 -1.05
N LEU A 80 13.36 14.44 -1.17
CA LEU A 80 12.91 13.55 -0.10
C LEU A 80 13.79 13.63 1.16
N ASN A 81 15.08 13.93 1.02
CA ASN A 81 15.98 14.08 2.17
C ASN A 81 15.58 15.23 3.10
N TYR A 82 14.99 16.30 2.56
CA TYR A 82 14.42 17.38 3.37
C TYR A 82 13.15 16.90 4.09
N MET A 83 12.26 16.21 3.36
CA MET A 83 10.99 15.71 3.92
C MET A 83 11.18 14.73 5.07
N LYS A 84 12.28 13.95 5.07
CA LYS A 84 12.63 13.03 6.16
C LYS A 84 12.74 13.72 7.52
N GLN A 85 13.03 15.02 7.56
CA GLN A 85 13.16 15.77 8.82
C GLN A 85 11.83 15.94 9.57
N PHE A 86 10.70 15.76 8.87
CA PHE A 86 9.35 15.92 9.42
C PHE A 86 8.66 14.58 9.73
N LEU A 87 9.34 13.46 9.51
CA LEU A 87 8.83 12.16 9.92
C LEU A 87 8.92 12.05 11.44
N ALA A 88 7.89 11.46 12.05
CA ALA A 88 7.71 11.43 13.50
C ALA A 88 8.79 10.63 14.25
N ASP A 89 9.56 9.79 13.53
CA ASP A 89 10.58 8.93 14.10
C ASP A 89 11.98 9.35 13.65
N LYS A 90 12.71 10.03 14.54
CA LYS A 90 14.17 9.94 14.65
C LYS A 90 14.52 9.08 15.85
#